data_AF-A0A7X5HT46-F1
#
_entry.id   AF-A0A7X5HT46-F1
#
_cell.length_a   1.000
_cell.length_b   1.000
_cell.length_c   1.000
_cell.angle_alpha   90.00
_cell.angle_beta   90.00
_cell.angle_gamma   90.00
#
_symmetry.space_group_name_H-M   'P 1'
#
loop_
_entity.id
_entity.type
_entity.pdbx_description
1 polymer ?
#
loop_
_entity_poly.entity_id
_entity_poly.type
_entity_poly.pdbx_seq_one_letter_code
_entity_poly.pdbx_strand_id
1 'polypeptide(L)'
;MGRKLNLSLESLLVMALVTVFMTAAVVLIWEGRESYDRIMEVRLAQDKARTALSYLAGKVRQNDGEGLLRFQKEGMGDTGSLVLIHGGAEEGYATHIFFEEGILWECYTEVEGTPDRESSQKVISLPGLVLEQEPKAPGLLKAWVTDGMEPYGLPRYMAVRGADLQGGAAYGSIR
;
A
#
# COMPACT_ATOMS: atom_id res chain seq x y z
N MET A 1 -57.16 -33.22 -37.42
CA MET A 1 -56.95 -33.44 -35.97
C MET A 1 -55.52 -33.04 -35.59
N GLY A 2 -55.14 -31.76 -35.77
CA GLY A 2 -53.74 -31.29 -35.61
C GLY A 2 -53.58 -29.98 -34.82
N ARG A 3 -54.68 -29.35 -34.39
CA ARG A 3 -54.66 -28.02 -33.76
C ARG A 3 -54.30 -28.03 -32.26
N LYS A 4 -54.45 -29.17 -31.58
CA LYS A 4 -54.13 -29.32 -30.14
C LYS A 4 -52.63 -29.49 -29.86
N LEU A 5 -51.87 -30.05 -30.79
CA LEU A 5 -50.43 -30.30 -30.63
C LEU A 5 -49.59 -29.01 -30.70
N ASN A 6 -49.93 -28.08 -31.59
CA ASN A 6 -49.19 -26.83 -31.76
C ASN A 6 -49.32 -25.89 -30.53
N LEU A 7 -50.52 -25.76 -29.96
CA LEU A 7 -50.74 -24.94 -28.75
C LEU A 7 -49.93 -25.43 -27.54
N SER A 8 -49.80 -26.75 -27.37
CA SER A 8 -48.99 -27.33 -26.29
C SER A 8 -47.50 -27.14 -26.54
N LEU A 9 -47.04 -27.22 -27.79
CA LEU A 9 -45.65 -26.97 -28.18
C LEU A 9 -45.25 -25.51 -28.06
N GLU A 10 -46.13 -24.59 -28.48
CA GLU A 10 -45.96 -23.14 -28.34
C GLU A 10 -45.84 -22.76 -26.85
N SER A 11 -46.75 -23.27 -26.01
CA SER A 11 -46.70 -23.03 -24.56
C SER A 11 -45.45 -23.62 -23.90
N LEU A 12 -45.04 -24.83 -24.29
CA LEU A 12 -43.81 -25.48 -23.81
C LEU A 12 -42.57 -24.66 -24.18
N LEU A 13 -42.53 -24.12 -25.41
CA LEU A 13 -41.42 -23.33 -25.91
C LEU A 13 -41.32 -21.98 -25.18
N VAL A 14 -42.45 -21.33 -24.91
CA VAL A 14 -42.50 -20.10 -24.09
C VAL A 14 -42.01 -20.37 -22.67
N MET A 15 -42.45 -21.45 -22.04
CA MET A 15 -41.98 -21.86 -20.70
C MET A 15 -40.47 -22.10 -20.69
N ALA A 16 -39.95 -22.85 -21.66
CA ALA A 16 -38.52 -23.11 -21.79
C ALA A 16 -37.71 -21.82 -21.99
N LEU A 17 -38.21 -20.89 -22.82
CA LEU A 17 -37.58 -19.61 -23.06
C LEU A 17 -37.50 -18.77 -21.77
N VAL A 18 -38.60 -18.72 -20.99
CA VAL A 18 -38.63 -18.01 -19.71
C VAL A 18 -37.67 -18.65 -18.70
N THR A 19 -37.58 -19.97 -18.67
CA THR A 19 -36.62 -20.68 -17.81
C THR A 19 -35.18 -20.33 -18.18
N VAL A 20 -34.81 -20.42 -19.46
CA VAL A 20 -33.46 -20.07 -19.92
C VAL A 20 -33.14 -18.61 -19.62
N PHE A 21 -34.10 -17.70 -19.82
CA PHE A 21 -33.94 -16.29 -19.50
C PHE A 21 -33.70 -16.05 -18.01
N MET A 22 -34.50 -16.69 -17.14
CA MET A 22 -34.33 -16.59 -15.68
C MET A 22 -32.98 -17.16 -15.24
N THR A 23 -32.56 -18.30 -15.78
CA THR A 23 -31.25 -18.88 -15.49
C THR A 23 -30.12 -17.95 -15.93
N ALA A 24 -30.20 -17.37 -17.13
CA ALA A 24 -29.22 -16.40 -17.62
C ALA A 24 -29.17 -15.14 -16.74
N ALA A 25 -30.32 -14.63 -16.30
CA ALA A 25 -30.39 -13.48 -15.39
C ALA A 25 -29.72 -13.79 -14.03
N VAL A 26 -29.92 -14.99 -13.47
CA VAL A 26 -29.26 -15.40 -12.22
C VAL A 26 -27.75 -15.49 -12.38
N VAL A 27 -27.26 -16.08 -13.48
CA VAL A 27 -25.81 -16.15 -13.77
C VAL A 27 -25.20 -14.75 -13.90
N LEU A 28 -25.87 -13.84 -14.60
CA LEU A 28 -25.42 -12.45 -14.74
C LEU A 28 -25.37 -11.71 -13.40
N ILE A 29 -26.36 -11.91 -12.52
CA ILE A 29 -26.35 -11.30 -11.18
C ILE A 29 -25.20 -11.85 -10.34
N TRP A 30 -24.89 -13.14 -10.47
CA TRP A 30 -23.79 -13.77 -9.75
C TRP A 30 -22.43 -13.25 -10.22
N GLU A 31 -22.16 -13.25 -11.53
CA GLU A 31 -20.91 -12.71 -12.08
C GLU A 31 -20.78 -11.20 -11.85
N GLY A 32 -21.90 -10.48 -11.92
CA GLY A 32 -21.94 -9.05 -11.62
C GLY A 32 -21.46 -8.73 -10.21
N ARG A 33 -21.78 -9.58 -9.23
CA ARG A 33 -21.35 -9.40 -7.83
C ARG A 33 -19.84 -9.60 -7.67
N GLU A 34 -19.28 -10.68 -8.21
CA GLU A 34 -17.85 -10.96 -8.09
C GLU A 34 -16.99 -9.91 -8.82
N SER A 35 -17.44 -9.47 -10.01
CA SER A 35 -16.79 -8.40 -10.75
C SER A 35 -16.85 -7.06 -10.01
N TYR A 36 -17.99 -6.73 -9.41
CA TYR A 36 -18.17 -5.48 -8.66
C TYR A 36 -17.30 -5.44 -7.40
N ASP A 37 -17.27 -6.53 -6.62
CA ASP A 37 -16.47 -6.62 -5.40
C ASP A 37 -14.96 -6.52 -5.71
N ARG A 38 -14.50 -7.24 -6.75
CA ARG A 38 -13.10 -7.19 -7.21
C ARG A 38 -12.68 -5.80 -7.69
N ILE A 39 -13.53 -5.13 -8.46
CA ILE A 39 -13.26 -3.76 -8.94
C ILE A 39 -13.18 -2.79 -7.76
N MET A 40 -14.04 -2.94 -6.75
CA MET A 40 -14.04 -2.07 -5.60
C MET A 40 -12.81 -2.28 -4.71
N GLU A 41 -12.40 -3.52 -4.47
CA GLU A 41 -11.18 -3.84 -3.71
C GLU A 41 -9.92 -3.26 -4.35
N VAL A 42 -9.77 -3.43 -5.67
CA VAL A 42 -8.64 -2.85 -6.41
C VAL A 42 -8.65 -1.33 -6.34
N ARG A 43 -9.82 -0.69 -6.49
CA ARG A 43 -9.95 0.78 -6.39
C ARG A 43 -9.58 1.29 -5.00
N LEU A 44 -10.07 0.64 -3.95
CA LEU A 44 -9.74 0.99 -2.57
C LEU A 44 -8.25 0.82 -2.28
N ALA A 45 -7.63 -0.25 -2.78
CA ALA A 45 -6.19 -0.46 -2.65
C ALA A 45 -5.38 0.61 -3.39
N GLN A 46 -5.79 1.01 -4.60
CA GLN A 46 -5.14 2.11 -5.34
C GLN A 46 -5.26 3.46 -4.63
N ASP A 47 -6.43 3.78 -4.08
CA ASP A 47 -6.62 5.04 -3.34
C ASP A 47 -5.81 5.05 -2.05
N LYS A 48 -5.76 3.93 -1.32
CA LYS A 48 -4.90 3.77 -0.16
C LYS A 48 -3.42 3.91 -0.54
N ALA A 49 -3.00 3.29 -1.65
CA ALA A 49 -1.63 3.40 -2.16
C ALA A 49 -1.26 4.86 -2.49
N ARG A 50 -2.15 5.58 -3.18
CA ARG A 50 -1.96 6.99 -3.51
C ARG A 50 -1.84 7.86 -2.25
N THR A 51 -2.68 7.58 -1.25
CA THR A 51 -2.68 8.29 0.03
C THR A 51 -1.37 8.04 0.79
N ALA A 52 -0.95 6.78 0.91
CA ALA A 52 0.30 6.40 1.59
C ALA A 52 1.54 7.02 0.92
N LEU A 53 1.66 6.91 -0.40
CA LEU A 53 2.78 7.46 -1.14
C LEU A 53 2.81 9.00 -1.10
N SER A 54 1.64 9.65 -1.03
CA SER A 54 1.56 11.11 -0.87
C SER A 54 1.94 11.56 0.54
N TYR A 55 1.53 10.79 1.55
CA TYR A 55 1.93 11.02 2.94
C TYR A 55 3.45 10.91 3.10
N LEU A 56 4.04 9.82 2.60
CA LEU A 56 5.49 9.59 2.64
C LEU A 56 6.26 10.69 1.92
N ALA A 57 5.84 11.05 0.69
CA ALA A 57 6.45 12.15 -0.05
C ALA A 57 6.33 13.50 0.68
N GLY A 58 5.21 13.73 1.36
CA GLY A 58 5.01 14.91 2.21
C GLY A 58 6.00 14.95 3.37
N LYS A 59 6.15 13.85 4.11
CA LYS A 59 7.09 13.74 5.24
C LYS A 59 8.54 13.88 4.79
N VAL A 60 8.92 13.24 3.69
CA VAL A 60 10.25 13.40 3.08
C VAL A 60 10.50 14.87 2.71
N ARG A 61 9.55 15.52 2.03
CA ARG A 61 9.69 16.92 1.61
C ARG A 61 9.73 17.89 2.79
N GLN A 62 8.96 17.65 3.85
CA GLN A 62 8.96 18.47 5.06
C GLN A 62 10.31 18.43 5.76
N ASN A 63 11.01 17.29 5.68
CA ASN A 63 12.29 17.07 6.34
C ASN A 63 13.47 17.05 5.35
N ASP A 64 13.32 17.59 4.12
CA ASP A 64 14.34 17.58 3.06
C ASP A 64 15.52 18.56 3.32
N GLY A 65 16.06 18.52 4.54
CA GLY A 65 17.31 19.13 4.94
C GLY A 65 18.44 18.11 4.94
N GLU A 66 19.67 18.61 4.77
CA GLU A 66 20.87 17.77 4.68
C GLU A 66 21.07 16.95 5.98
N GLY A 67 21.11 15.62 5.85
CA GLY A 67 21.31 14.71 6.99
C GLY A 67 20.08 14.46 7.87
N LEU A 68 18.92 15.04 7.53
CA LEU A 68 17.68 14.88 8.29
C LEU A 68 16.85 13.65 7.91
N LEU A 69 17.30 12.87 6.91
CA LEU A 69 16.69 11.61 6.53
C LEU A 69 17.70 10.48 6.57
N ARG A 70 17.30 9.35 7.14
CA ARG A 70 18.06 8.10 7.13
C ARG A 70 17.13 6.95 6.77
N PHE A 71 17.57 6.09 5.85
CA PHE A 71 16.88 4.85 5.53
C PHE A 71 17.63 3.70 6.19
N GLN A 72 16.93 2.95 7.04
CA GLN A 72 17.46 1.82 7.75
C GLN A 72 16.81 0.55 7.21
N LYS A 73 17.58 -0.22 6.42
CA LYS A 73 17.13 -1.49 5.86
C LYS A 73 17.08 -2.61 6.90
N GLU A 74 17.90 -2.53 7.95
CA GLU A 74 18.05 -3.56 8.98
C GLU A 74 17.59 -3.02 10.35
N GLY A 75 16.55 -3.62 10.95
CA GLY A 75 16.09 -3.27 12.30
C GLY A 75 14.59 -3.51 12.53
N MET A 76 13.74 -2.71 11.88
CA MET A 76 12.30 -2.64 12.15
C MET A 76 11.47 -2.63 10.85
N GLY A 77 10.42 -3.44 10.79
CA GLY A 77 9.48 -3.52 9.68
C GLY A 77 9.90 -4.46 8.54
N ASP A 78 8.93 -4.86 7.72
CA ASP A 78 9.09 -5.86 6.65
C ASP A 78 9.97 -5.37 5.49
N THR A 79 9.98 -4.05 5.24
CA THR A 79 10.71 -3.41 4.13
C THR A 79 11.69 -2.33 4.57
N GLY A 80 12.03 -2.32 5.87
CA GLY A 80 12.88 -1.31 6.49
C GLY A 80 12.11 -0.11 7.04
N SER A 81 12.85 0.80 7.64
CA SER A 81 12.34 1.99 8.32
C SER A 81 12.95 3.26 7.74
N LEU A 82 12.10 4.27 7.52
CA LEU A 82 12.53 5.62 7.19
C LEU A 82 12.56 6.46 8.46
N VAL A 83 13.73 6.99 8.81
CA VAL A 83 13.96 7.82 9.99
C VAL A 83 14.08 9.27 9.53
N LEU A 84 13.24 10.13 10.09
CA LEU A 84 13.20 11.58 9.87
C LEU A 84 13.72 12.24 11.13
N ILE A 85 14.89 12.88 11.08
CA ILE A 85 15.48 13.59 12.21
C ILE A 85 14.96 15.01 12.20
N HIS A 86 14.44 15.47 13.33
CA HIS A 86 13.94 16.84 13.49
C HIS A 86 15.05 17.78 13.94
N GLY A 87 15.00 19.02 13.45
CA GLY A 87 15.92 20.10 13.83
C GLY A 87 15.20 21.26 14.51
N GLY A 88 15.96 22.20 15.09
CA GLY A 88 15.41 23.40 15.71
C GLY A 88 14.80 23.12 17.08
N ALA A 89 13.53 23.45 17.28
CA ALA A 89 12.87 23.29 18.59
C ALA A 89 12.63 21.83 19.00
N GLU A 90 12.67 20.90 18.04
CA GLU A 90 12.53 19.45 18.22
C GLU A 90 13.86 18.71 18.01
N GLU A 91 14.98 19.42 18.17
CA GLU A 91 16.32 18.84 18.07
C GLU A 91 16.51 17.71 19.09
N GLY A 92 16.95 16.54 18.63
CA GLY A 92 17.10 15.32 19.44
C GLY A 92 15.93 14.33 19.30
N TYR A 93 14.87 14.67 18.57
CA TYR A 93 13.79 13.76 18.23
C TYR A 93 13.85 13.29 16.78
N ALA A 94 13.33 12.09 16.55
CA ALA A 94 13.17 11.48 15.25
C ALA A 94 11.78 10.86 15.09
N THR A 95 11.35 10.76 13.83
CA THR A 95 10.14 10.04 13.45
C THR A 95 10.51 8.84 12.60
N HIS A 96 10.19 7.65 13.09
CA HIS A 96 10.36 6.39 12.38
C HIS A 96 9.07 6.05 11.65
N ILE A 97 9.15 5.89 10.33
CA ILE A 97 8.06 5.43 9.49
C ILE A 97 8.44 4.03 8.99
N PHE A 98 7.65 3.02 9.35
CA PHE A 98 7.93 1.64 8.99
C PHE A 98 6.64 0.91 8.60
N PHE A 99 6.79 -0.15 7.81
CA PHE A 99 5.68 -0.99 7.38
C PHE A 99 5.78 -2.36 8.06
N GLU A 100 4.71 -2.77 8.73
CA GLU A 100 4.65 -4.04 9.44
C GLU A 100 3.20 -4.55 9.48
N GLU A 101 3.01 -5.83 9.16
CA GLU A 101 1.70 -6.51 9.21
C GLU A 101 0.59 -5.80 8.41
N GLY A 102 0.88 -5.29 7.21
CA GLY A 102 -0.16 -4.66 6.38
C GLY A 102 -0.55 -3.25 6.83
N ILE A 103 0.24 -2.62 7.71
CA ILE A 103 0.00 -1.29 8.24
C ILE A 103 1.26 -0.45 8.14
N LEU A 104 1.10 0.80 7.67
CA LEU A 104 2.11 1.84 7.79
C LEU A 104 2.00 2.49 9.17
N TRP A 105 3.09 2.43 9.91
CA TRP A 105 3.20 2.97 11.26
C TRP A 105 4.11 4.20 11.28
N GLU A 106 3.82 5.13 12.19
CA GLU A 106 4.65 6.29 12.50
C GLU A 106 4.94 6.28 14.01
N CYS A 107 6.22 6.32 14.39
CA CYS A 107 6.66 6.38 15.79
C CYS A 107 7.48 7.64 15.99
N TYR A 108 7.06 8.52 16.89
CA TYR A 108 7.83 9.68 17.32
C TYR A 108 8.62 9.32 18.58
N THR A 109 9.94 9.40 18.50
CA THR A 109 10.84 9.00 19.59
C THR A 109 12.13 9.83 19.54
N GLU A 110 13.03 9.64 20.49
CA GLU A 110 14.35 10.28 20.47
C GLU A 110 15.20 9.71 19.31
N VAL A 111 16.20 10.44 18.81
CA VAL A 111 17.04 9.99 17.68
C VAL A 111 17.73 8.63 17.95
N GLU A 112 18.05 8.35 19.21
CA GLU A 112 18.63 7.07 19.66
C GLU A 112 17.57 6.08 20.16
N GLY A 113 16.31 6.48 20.19
CA GLY A 113 15.19 5.65 20.62
C GLY A 113 14.91 4.54 19.63
N THR A 114 14.65 3.33 20.15
CA THR A 114 14.13 2.25 19.31
C THR A 114 12.63 2.44 19.11
N PRO A 115 12.11 2.41 17.87
CA PRO A 115 10.68 2.51 17.63
C PRO A 115 9.97 1.31 18.24
N ASP A 116 8.95 1.56 19.05
CA ASP A 116 8.10 0.54 19.64
C ASP A 116 6.67 0.62 19.09
N ARG A 117 6.07 -0.55 18.90
CA ARG A 117 4.74 -0.68 18.29
C ARG A 117 3.63 -0.14 19.19
N GLU A 118 3.77 -0.23 20.52
CA GLU A 118 2.77 0.31 21.44
C GLU A 118 2.75 1.84 21.41
N SER A 119 3.93 2.46 21.22
CA SER A 119 4.08 3.91 21.11
C SER A 119 3.92 4.42 19.67
N SER A 120 3.58 3.54 18.72
CA SER A 120 3.44 3.88 17.30
C SER A 120 1.99 4.21 16.94
N GLN A 121 1.82 5.21 16.09
CA GLN A 121 0.54 5.58 15.49
C GLN A 121 0.32 4.83 14.18
N LYS A 122 -0.89 4.29 14.00
CA LYS A 122 -1.33 3.73 12.72
C LYS A 122 -1.62 4.86 11.74
N VAL A 123 -0.93 4.89 10.62
CA VAL A 123 -1.16 5.86 9.54
C VAL A 123 -2.23 5.32 8.59
N ILE A 124 -1.98 4.16 7.97
CA ILE A 124 -2.87 3.57 6.97
C ILE A 124 -2.62 2.08 6.81
N SER A 125 -3.68 1.30 6.57
CA SER A 125 -3.56 -0.12 6.21
C SER A 125 -3.42 -0.28 4.69
N LEU A 126 -2.44 -1.07 4.26
CA LEU A 126 -2.05 -1.29 2.87
C LEU A 126 -1.79 -2.79 2.63
N PRO A 127 -2.02 -3.30 1.41
CA PRO A 127 -1.72 -4.68 1.08
C PRO A 127 -0.23 -5.01 1.19
N GLY A 128 0.65 -4.04 0.94
CA GLY A 128 2.10 -4.18 1.01
C GLY A 128 2.79 -2.88 0.62
N LEU A 129 3.91 -2.54 1.24
CA LEU A 129 4.72 -1.38 0.89
C LEU A 129 6.16 -1.81 0.69
N VAL A 130 6.75 -1.43 -0.43
CA VAL A 130 8.17 -1.61 -0.70
C VAL A 130 8.86 -0.25 -0.75
N LEU A 131 9.94 -0.16 0.00
CA LEU A 131 10.83 1.00 0.07
C LEU A 131 12.23 0.53 -0.32
N GLU A 132 12.78 1.14 -1.37
CA GLU A 132 14.10 0.83 -1.86
C GLU A 132 14.86 2.11 -2.18
N GLN A 133 16.15 2.11 -1.88
CA GLN A 133 17.04 3.15 -2.38
C GLN A 133 17.47 2.82 -3.80
N GLU A 134 17.47 3.81 -4.69
CA GLU A 134 17.97 3.63 -6.06
C GLU A 134 19.51 3.43 -6.06
N PRO A 135 20.03 2.28 -6.50
CA PRO A 135 21.47 1.99 -6.44
C PRO A 135 22.33 2.97 -7.24
N LYS A 136 21.77 3.51 -8.34
CA LYS A 136 22.49 4.42 -9.25
C LYS A 136 22.43 5.89 -8.81
N ALA A 137 21.53 6.22 -7.91
CA ALA A 137 21.29 7.58 -7.45
C ALA A 137 20.98 7.54 -5.95
N PRO A 138 22.00 7.55 -5.06
CA PRO A 138 21.79 7.34 -3.65
C PRO A 138 20.83 8.38 -3.06
N GLY A 139 20.79 9.62 -3.54
CA GLY A 139 19.81 10.62 -3.12
C GLY A 139 18.36 10.40 -3.61
N LEU A 140 18.00 9.20 -4.09
CA LEU A 140 16.66 8.91 -4.58
C LEU A 140 16.09 7.66 -3.89
N LEU A 141 14.99 7.86 -3.15
CA LEU A 141 14.21 6.79 -2.55
C LEU A 141 13.05 6.43 -3.48
N LYS A 142 12.87 5.15 -3.76
CA LYS A 142 11.80 4.59 -4.57
C LYS A 142 10.81 3.87 -3.66
N ALA A 143 9.54 4.22 -3.76
CA ALA A 143 8.45 3.62 -2.99
C ALA A 143 7.32 3.16 -3.90
N TRP A 144 6.78 1.97 -3.65
CA TRP A 144 5.55 1.49 -4.30
C TRP A 144 4.79 0.53 -3.40
N VAL A 145 3.50 0.41 -3.67
CA VAL A 145 2.59 -0.49 -2.95
C VAL A 145 2.35 -1.71 -3.81
N THR A 146 2.32 -2.91 -3.23
CA THR A 146 2.12 -4.19 -3.95
C THR A 146 1.35 -5.16 -3.06
N ASP A 147 0.63 -6.11 -3.65
CA ASP A 147 0.05 -7.28 -2.95
C ASP A 147 0.86 -8.56 -3.15
N GLY A 148 2.05 -8.45 -3.77
CA GLY A 148 2.92 -9.58 -4.09
C GLY A 148 2.80 -10.08 -5.53
N MET A 149 1.83 -9.63 -6.32
CA MET A 149 1.76 -9.91 -7.77
C MET A 149 2.19 -8.71 -8.61
N GLU A 150 1.50 -7.58 -8.46
CA GLU A 150 1.79 -6.37 -9.25
C GLU A 150 1.73 -5.09 -8.40
N PRO A 151 2.53 -4.07 -8.75
CA PRO A 151 2.48 -2.79 -8.05
C PRO A 151 1.16 -2.06 -8.33
N TYR A 152 0.57 -1.53 -7.26
CA TYR A 152 -0.56 -0.61 -7.34
C TYR A 152 -0.08 0.76 -7.85
N GLY A 153 -0.14 0.92 -9.17
CA GLY A 153 0.24 2.16 -9.85
C GLY A 153 1.75 2.28 -10.10
N LEU A 154 2.18 3.49 -10.47
CA LEU A 154 3.59 3.75 -10.76
C LEU A 154 4.39 3.94 -9.46
N PRO A 155 5.64 3.44 -9.40
CA PRO A 155 6.53 3.73 -8.29
C PRO A 155 6.77 5.23 -8.20
N ARG A 156 6.76 5.75 -6.97
CA ARG A 156 7.14 7.13 -6.68
C ARG A 156 8.61 7.22 -6.32
N TYR A 157 9.25 8.21 -6.91
CA TYR A 157 10.62 8.59 -6.60
C TYR A 157 10.60 9.85 -5.75
N MET A 158 11.33 9.83 -4.64
CA MET A 158 11.47 10.93 -3.70
C MET A 158 12.94 11.27 -3.60
N ALA A 159 13.29 12.52 -3.93
CA ALA A 159 14.64 13.01 -3.72
C ALA A 159 14.86 13.19 -2.21
N VAL A 160 16.01 12.72 -1.74
CA VAL A 160 16.43 12.83 -0.35
C VAL A 160 17.83 13.46 -0.36
N ARG A 161 17.95 14.68 0.18
CA ARG A 161 19.24 15.38 0.26
C ARG A 161 20.05 14.92 1.48
N GLY A 162 21.31 14.57 1.25
CA GLY A 162 22.28 14.33 2.33
C GLY A 162 22.09 13.05 3.13
N ALA A 163 21.27 12.11 2.65
CA ALA A 163 21.07 10.88 3.39
C ALA A 163 22.27 9.94 3.14
N ASP A 164 23.03 9.70 4.20
CA ASP A 164 23.87 8.52 4.32
C ASP A 164 22.93 7.32 4.44
N LEU A 165 22.53 6.83 3.27
CA LEU A 165 21.58 5.75 3.09
C LEU A 165 22.28 4.39 3.01
N GLN A 166 23.60 4.37 3.17
CA GLN A 166 24.33 3.16 3.51
C GLN A 166 24.25 2.98 5.03
N GLY A 167 23.30 2.18 5.49
CA GLY A 167 23.42 1.60 6.82
C GLY A 167 24.70 0.77 6.89
N GLY A 168 25.70 1.22 7.66
CA GLY A 168 26.97 0.51 7.78
C GLY A 168 27.90 1.10 8.84
N ALA A 169 27.62 0.81 10.11
CA ALA A 169 28.59 0.72 11.22
C ALA A 169 29.55 1.90 11.48
N ALA A 170 29.12 2.82 12.35
CA ALA A 170 29.97 3.50 13.34
C ALA A 170 29.00 4.10 14.37
N TYR A 171 28.88 3.56 15.57
CA TYR A 171 29.71 3.88 16.74
C TYR A 171 29.53 2.70 17.72
N GLY A 172 30.58 2.02 18.17
CA GLY A 172 31.69 2.64 18.88
C GLY A 172 31.40 2.52 20.38
N SER A 173 31.75 1.34 20.93
CA SER A 173 31.95 1.11 22.35
C SER A 173 32.63 2.32 23.01
N ILE A 174 31.96 2.91 24.00
CA ILE A 174 32.56 3.71 25.05
C ILE A 174 31.80 3.29 26.32
N ARG A 175 32.25 2.25 27.02
CA ARG A 175 33.08 2.34 28.24
C ARG A 175 32.57 3.34 29.26
#